data_AF-A0A9X0C6S6-F1
#
_entry.id   AF-A0A9X0C6S6-F1
#
_cell.length_a   1.000
_cell.length_b   1.000
_cell.length_c   1.000
_cell.angle_alpha   90.00
_cell.angle_beta   90.00
_cell.angle_gamma   90.00
#
_symmetry.space_group_name_H-M   'P 1'
#
loop_
_entity.id
_entity.type
_entity.pdbx_description
1 polymer ?
#
loop_
_entity_poly.entity_id
_entity_poly.type
_entity_poly.pdbx_seq_one_letter_code
_entity_poly.pdbx_strand_id
1 'polypeptide(L)' 'MQVGIETAEKSRGIDVPLNDCHPIEEEDVLTVSLKRPCRLFTGPDCTGRNTFLSPGYHSSKDPIPVIESIFCQPS' A
#
# COMPACT_ATOMS: atom_id res chain seq x y z
N MET A 1 -11.21 4.33 -2.04
CA MET A 1 -11.35 2.91 -1.62
C MET A 1 -10.47 2.73 -0.40
N GLN A 2 -10.95 2.04 0.62
CA GLN A 2 -10.17 1.80 1.82
C GLN A 2 -9.09 0.71 1.60
N VAL A 3 -7.84 1.02 1.94
CA VAL A 3 -6.70 0.10 2.10
C VAL A 3 -6.32 0.08 3.57
N GLY A 4 -6.16 -1.09 4.18
CA GLY A 4 -5.65 -1.20 5.55
C GLY A 4 -4.14 -1.40 5.54
N ILE A 5 -3.44 -0.67 6.41
CA ILE A 5 -1.99 -0.75 6.59
C ILE A 5 -1.70 -0.99 8.06
N GLU A 6 -0.84 -1.95 8.34
CA GLU A 6 -0.36 -2.25 9.68
C GLU A 6 1.17 -2.21 9.73
N THR A 7 1.67 -1.48 10.71
CA THR A 7 3.09 -1.39 11.06
C THR A 7 3.28 -1.95 12.47
N ALA A 8 4.52 -1.97 12.97
CA ALA A 8 4.80 -2.36 14.35
C ALA A 8 4.15 -1.42 15.39
N GLU A 9 3.90 -0.17 15.02
CA GLU A 9 3.39 0.85 15.94
C GLU A 9 1.87 1.00 15.89
N LYS A 10 1.26 0.89 14.69
CA LYS A 10 -0.16 1.21 14.49
C LYS A 10 -0.79 0.41 13.34
N SER A 11 -2.11 0.30 13.37
CA SER A 11 -2.94 -0.16 12.26
C SER A 11 -3.92 0.94 11.87
N ARG A 12 -4.01 1.28 10.58
CA ARG A 12 -4.91 2.32 10.07
C ARG A 12 -5.48 1.98 8.70
N GLY A 13 -6.69 2.48 8.43
CA GLY A 13 -7.27 2.51 7.10
C GLY A 13 -6.95 3.82 6.38
N ILE A 14 -6.67 3.75 5.09
CA ILE A 14 -6.45 4.90 4.21
C ILE A 14 -7.42 4.88 3.04
N ASP A 15 -7.93 6.05 2.66
CA ASP A 15 -8.80 6.19 1.50
C ASP A 15 -7.97 6.53 0.27
N VAL A 16 -7.85 5.56 -0.63
CA VAL A 16 -7.07 5.65 -1.86
C VAL A 16 -8.00 5.89 -3.06
N PRO A 17 -7.82 6.96 -3.86
CA PRO A 17 -8.54 7.14 -5.11
C PRO A 17 -8.21 6.01 -6.10
N LEU A 18 -9.19 5.61 -6.91
CA LEU A 18 -8.97 4.62 -7.97
C LEU A 18 -8.45 5.32 -9.22
N ASN A 19 -7.61 4.64 -10.00
CA ASN A 19 -6.96 5.18 -11.21
C ASN A 19 -6.13 6.46 -10.98
N ASP A 20 -5.70 6.70 -9.75
CA ASP A 20 -4.86 7.84 -9.41
C ASP A 20 -3.75 7.41 -8.46
N CYS A 21 -2.62 8.11 -8.52
CA CYS A 21 -1.51 7.86 -7.63
C CYS A 21 -1.74 8.60 -6.31
N HIS A 22 -1.61 7.91 -5.20
CA HIS A 22 -1.88 8.47 -3.88
C HIS A 22 -0.64 8.37 -2.98
N PRO A 23 -0.17 9.48 -2.38
CA PRO A 23 0.90 9.45 -1.39
C PRO A 23 0.38 8.87 -0.07
N ILE A 24 1.18 8.00 0.57
CA ILE A 24 0.81 7.36 1.84
C ILE A 24 1.88 7.44 2.92
N GLU A 25 3.16 7.58 2.53
CA GLU A 25 4.32 7.77 3.42
C GLU A 25 4.27 6.86 4.67
N GLU A 26 4.33 5.55 4.45
CA GLU A 26 4.34 4.55 5.52
C GLU A 26 5.69 3.84 5.61
N GLU A 27 6.18 3.70 6.83
CA GLU A 27 7.43 3.02 7.16
C GLU A 27 7.16 1.71 7.90
N ASP A 28 8.08 0.76 7.79
CA ASP A 28 8.03 -0.53 8.47
C ASP A 28 6.69 -1.28 8.33
N VAL A 29 6.18 -1.33 7.09
CA VAL A 29 4.88 -1.93 6.78
C VAL A 29 4.98 -3.46 6.85
N LEU A 30 4.16 -4.06 7.72
CA LEU A 30 4.09 -5.50 7.95
C LEU A 30 2.91 -6.15 7.22
N THR A 31 1.77 -5.47 7.22
CA THR A 31 0.53 -5.99 6.65
C THR A 31 -0.14 -4.95 5.77
N VAL A 32 -0.64 -5.38 4.61
CA VAL A 32 -1.51 -4.58 3.74
C VAL A 32 -2.77 -5.39 3.42
N SER A 33 -3.93 -4.76 3.56
CA SER A 33 -5.23 -5.32 3.18
C SER A 33 -5.92 -4.44 2.14
N LEU A 34 -6.36 -5.06 1.04
CA LEU A 34 -6.90 -4.34 -0.12
C LEU A 34 -8.09 -5.07 -0.74
N LYS A 35 -9.09 -4.30 -1.18
CA LYS A 35 -10.31 -4.80 -1.85
C LYS A 35 -10.22 -4.80 -3.39
N ARG A 36 -9.21 -4.14 -3.94
CA ARG A 36 -8.92 -4.04 -5.38
C ARG A 36 -7.43 -4.28 -5.60
N PRO A 37 -7.01 -4.68 -6.81
CA PRO A 37 -5.59 -4.78 -7.12
C PRO A 37 -4.92 -3.42 -6.97
N CYS A 38 -3.78 -3.39 -6.28
CA CYS A 38 -3.00 -2.17 -6.11
C CYS A 38 -1.51 -2.44 -6.37
N ARG A 39 -0.81 -1.41 -6.82
CA ARG A 39 0.64 -1.38 -6.92
C ARG A 39 1.16 -0.41 -5.87
N LEU A 40 2.06 -0.89 -5.01
CA LEU A 40 2.70 -0.13 -3.95
C LEU A 40 4.12 0.22 -4.40
N PHE A 41 4.55 1.45 -4.11
CA PHE A 41 5.81 2.00 -4.60
C PHE A 41 6.65 2.50 -3.44
N THR A 42 7.96 2.24 -3.51
CA THR A 42 8.93 2.74 -2.53
C THR A 42 9.37 4.18 -2.81
N GLY A 43 8.84 4.82 -3.86
CA GLY A 43 9.12 6.20 -4.21
C GLY A 43 7.83 7.00 -4.39
N PRO A 44 7.94 8.34 -4.46
CA PRO A 44 6.78 9.22 -4.56
C PRO A 44 6.20 9.15 -5.97
N ASP A 45 4.98 9.66 -6.14
CA ASP A 45 4.30 9.78 -7.44
C ASP A 45 4.30 8.48 -8.27
N CYS A 46 4.22 7.33 -7.60
CA CYS A 46 4.18 6.01 -8.21
C CYS A 46 5.41 5.69 -9.07
N THR A 47 6.59 6.07 -8.56
CA THR A 47 7.89 5.82 -9.20
C THR A 47 8.74 4.80 -8.43
N GLY A 48 9.86 4.37 -9.02
CA GLY A 48 10.82 3.49 -8.34
C GLY A 48 10.39 2.02 -8.26
N ARG A 49 10.92 1.32 -7.24
CA ARG A 49 10.61 -0.11 -7.01
C ARG A 49 9.17 -0.25 -6.57
N ASN A 50 8.53 -1.32 -7.04
CA ASN A 50 7.13 -1.52 -6.77
C ASN A 50 6.75 -3.00 -6.71
N THR A 51 5.63 -3.25 -6.02
CA THR A 51 5.04 -4.57 -5.84
C THR A 51 3.57 -4.49 -6.19
N PHE A 52 3.10 -5.44 -6.99
CA PHE A 52 1.69 -5.60 -7.29
C PHE A 52 1.05 -6.57 -6.29
N LEU A 53 -0.04 -6.17 -5.66
CA LEU A 53 -0.82 -6.98 -4.74
C LEU A 53 -2.23 -7.17 -5.29
N SER A 54 -2.68 -8.42 -5.33
CA SER A 54 -4.08 -8.78 -5.60
C SER A 54 -4.97 -8.44 -4.39
N PRO A 55 -6.30 -8.37 -4.55
CA PRO A 55 -7.20 -8.23 -3.41
C PRO A 55 -6.97 -9.33 -2.36
N GLY A 56 -6.92 -8.95 -1.09
CA GLY A 56 -6.64 -9.86 0.02
C GLY A 56 -5.86 -9.22 1.16
N TYR A 57 -5.41 -10.06 2.08
CA TYR A 57 -4.51 -9.72 3.18
C TYR A 57 -3.12 -10.24 2.87
N HIS A 58 -2.13 -9.35 2.90
CA HIS A 58 -0.74 -9.65 2.62
C HIS A 58 0.09 -9.28 3.84
N SER A 59 0.70 -10.28 4.49
CA SER A 59 1.53 -10.10 5.67
C SER A 59 2.93 -10.64 5.44
N SER A 60 3.95 -9.93 5.91
CA SER A 60 5.35 -10.36 5.86
C SER A 60 5.95 -10.41 7.26
N LYS A 61 6.93 -11.30 7.46
CA LYS A 61 7.76 -11.30 8.67
C LYS A 61 8.83 -10.22 8.64
N ASP A 62 9.31 -9.91 7.43
CA ASP A 62 10.27 -8.84 7.18
C ASP A 62 9.49 -7.60 6.74
N PRO A 63 9.56 -6.48 7.49
CA PRO A 63 8.82 -5.27 7.16
C PRO A 63 9.35 -4.65 5.85
N ILE A 64 8.43 -4.07 5.08
CA ILE A 64 8.78 -3.22 3.95
C ILE A 64 9.24 -1.88 4.52
N PRO A 65 10.51 -1.46 4.31
CA PRO A 65 11.05 -0.28 5.00
C PRO A 65 10.29 0.99 4.71
N VAL A 66 9.86 1.19 3.45
CA VAL A 66 9.12 2.38 3.04
C VAL A 66 8.16 2.07 1.89
N ILE A 67 6.96 2.63 1.99
CA ILE A 67 5.99 2.74 0.91
C ILE A 67 5.54 4.20 0.85
N GLU A 68 5.97 4.90 -0.19
CA GLU A 68 5.69 6.33 -0.32
C GLU A 68 4.39 6.60 -1.09
N SER A 69 4.05 5.74 -2.06
CA SER A 69 2.84 5.93 -2.86
C SER A 69 2.18 4.62 -3.28
N ILE A 70 0.90 4.71 -3.63
CA ILE A 70 0.06 3.58 -4.02
C ILE A 70 -0.83 3.96 -5.21
N PHE A 71 -1.03 3.02 -6.13
CA PHE A 71 -1.98 3.13 -7.23
C PHE A 71 -2.93 1.93 -7.20
N CYS A 72 -4.23 2.17 -7.10
CA CYS A 72 -5.24 1.10 -7.09
C CYS A 72 -6.09 1.12 -8.37
N GLN A 73 -6.29 -0.05 -8.95
CA GLN A 73 -7.07 -0.22 -10.19
C GLN A 73 -8.57 -0.32 -9.90
N PRO A 74 -9.43 0.16 -10.82
CA PRO A 74 -10.84 -0.22 -10.83
C PRO A 74 -10.95 -1.73 -11.10
N SER A 75 -12.03 -2.32 -10.60
CA SER A 75 -12.40 -3.71 -10.86
C SER A 75 -12.86 -3.96 -12.28
#